data_AF-A0A6J7J5S5-F1
#
_entry.id   AF-A0A6J7J5S5-F1
#
_cell.length_a   1.000
_cell.length_b   1.000
_cell.length_c   1.000
_cell.angle_alpha   90.00
_cell.angle_beta   90.00
_cell.angle_gamma   90.00
#
_symmetry.space_group_name_H-M   'P 1'
#
loop_
_entity.id
_entity.type
_entity.pdbx_description
1 polymer ?
#
loop_
_entity_poly.entity_id
_entity_poly.type
_entity_poly.pdbx_seq_one_letter_code
_entity_poly.pdbx_strand_id
1 'polypeptide(L)'
;MHEAMQIAASSGVPLEVLQHTLAETGVFEQALSPFLFGGPAPLSDADSDSLREILAHLCALGEKDLDQALALAEALGVDVPVAETTRRTFHRVARL
;
A
#
# COMPACT_ATOMS: atom_id res chain seq x y z
N MET A 1 5.67 -6.82 3.06
CA MET A 1 5.50 -7.66 4.28
C MET A 1 6.70 -7.57 5.22
N HIS A 2 7.92 -7.93 4.80
CA HIS A 2 9.10 -7.86 5.67
C HIS A 2 9.32 -6.46 6.28
N GLU A 3 9.36 -5.41 5.45
CA GLU A 3 9.54 -4.02 5.91
C GLU A 3 8.42 -3.55 6.85
N ALA A 4 7.17 -3.94 6.60
CA ALA A 4 6.06 -3.63 7.49
C ALA A 4 6.23 -4.27 8.87
N MET A 5 6.75 -5.49 8.93
CA MET A 5 7.08 -6.16 10.21
C MET A 5 8.26 -5.48 10.92
N GLN A 6 9.25 -4.99 10.18
CA GLN A 6 10.39 -4.25 10.74
C GLN A 6 9.93 -2.91 11.36
N ILE A 7 9.10 -2.14 10.64
CA ILE A 7 8.51 -0.90 11.18
C ILE A 7 7.70 -1.22 12.46
N ALA A 8 6.82 -2.23 12.42
CA ALA A 8 5.98 -2.58 13.56
C ALA A 8 6.79 -3.01 14.80
N ALA A 9 7.81 -3.85 14.61
CA ALA A 9 8.68 -4.27 15.70
C ALA A 9 9.43 -3.07 16.31
N SER A 10 9.96 -2.17 15.48
CA SER A 10 10.67 -0.97 15.93
C SER A 10 9.74 0.08 16.54
N SER A 11 8.46 0.10 16.19
CA SER A 11 7.45 1.01 16.76
C SER A 11 6.78 0.46 18.03
N GLY A 12 7.22 -0.70 18.54
CA GLY A 12 6.64 -1.34 19.73
C GLY A 12 5.26 -1.98 19.50
N VAL A 13 4.85 -2.19 18.24
CA VAL A 13 3.62 -2.89 17.89
C VAL A 13 3.89 -4.40 17.89
N PRO A 14 3.16 -5.21 18.68
CA PRO A 14 3.35 -6.66 18.67
C PRO A 14 3.04 -7.24 17.29
N LEU A 15 3.92 -8.12 16.80
CA LEU A 15 3.76 -8.74 15.47
C LEU A 15 2.48 -9.57 15.36
N GLU A 16 2.02 -10.17 16.45
CA GLU A 16 0.76 -10.92 16.51
C GLU A 16 -0.45 -10.02 16.22
N VAL A 17 -0.42 -8.77 16.71
CA VAL A 17 -1.48 -7.79 16.43
C VAL A 17 -1.48 -7.42 14.95
N LEU A 18 -0.30 -7.14 14.38
CA LEU A 18 -0.18 -6.86 12.95
C LEU A 18 -0.69 -8.04 12.10
N GLN A 19 -0.28 -9.27 12.43
CA GLN A 19 -0.71 -10.48 11.71
C GLN A 19 -2.22 -10.69 11.80
N HIS A 20 -2.80 -10.55 13.00
CA HIS A 20 -4.24 -10.67 13.20
C HIS A 20 -5.01 -9.61 12.38
N THR A 21 -4.58 -8.34 12.41
CA THR A 21 -5.21 -7.28 11.62
C THR A 21 -5.14 -7.55 10.12
N LEU A 22 -4.00 -8.02 9.62
CA LEU A 22 -3.85 -8.33 8.19
C LEU A 22 -4.74 -9.51 7.75
N ALA A 23 -4.91 -10.52 8.61
CA ALA A 23 -5.79 -11.65 8.36
C ALA A 23 -7.28 -11.25 8.37
N GLU A 24 -7.72 -10.47 9.37
CA GLU A 24 -9.12 -10.05 9.50
C GLU A 24 -9.56 -9.05 8.42
N THR A 25 -8.64 -8.20 7.94
CA THR A 25 -8.93 -7.24 6.87
C THR A 25 -8.89 -7.87 5.47
N GLY A 26 -8.38 -9.10 5.34
CA GLY A 26 -8.20 -9.77 4.06
C GLY A 26 -7.20 -9.06 3.12
N VAL A 27 -6.35 -8.17 3.66
CA VAL A 27 -5.38 -7.40 2.87
C VAL A 27 -4.38 -8.33 2.18
N PHE A 28 -4.05 -9.46 2.80
CA PHE A 28 -3.10 -10.40 2.23
C PHE A 28 -3.65 -11.05 0.95
N GLU A 29 -4.89 -11.51 0.99
CA GLU A 29 -5.61 -12.08 -0.15
C GLU A 29 -5.78 -11.05 -1.27
N GLN A 30 -6.12 -9.81 -0.91
CA GLN A 30 -6.25 -8.70 -1.87
C GLN A 30 -4.90 -8.38 -2.54
N ALA A 31 -3.81 -8.37 -1.77
CA ALA A 31 -2.46 -8.12 -2.30
C ALA A 31 -1.97 -9.26 -3.23
N LEU A 32 -2.50 -10.47 -3.07
CA LEU A 32 -2.19 -11.60 -3.95
C LEU A 32 -3.02 -11.61 -5.25
N SER A 33 -4.16 -10.91 -5.27
CA SER A 33 -5.07 -10.87 -6.43
C SER A 33 -4.35 -10.56 -7.75
N PRO A 34 -3.45 -9.56 -7.84
CA PRO A 34 -2.73 -9.27 -9.09
C PRO A 34 -1.83 -10.40 -9.60
N PHE A 35 -1.33 -11.27 -8.71
CA PHE A 35 -0.52 -12.43 -9.10
C PHE A 35 -1.38 -13.58 -9.64
N LEU A 36 -2.62 -13.68 -9.18
CA LEU A 36 -3.56 -14.74 -9.58
C LEU A 36 -4.35 -14.37 -10.83
N PHE A 37 -4.77 -13.11 -10.94
CA PHE A 37 -5.71 -12.63 -11.96
C PHE A 37 -5.10 -11.60 -12.91
N GLY A 38 -3.85 -11.19 -12.69
CA GLY A 38 -3.24 -10.05 -13.37
C GLY A 38 -3.60 -8.72 -12.69
N GLY A 39 -2.78 -7.70 -12.95
CA GLY A 39 -3.05 -6.35 -12.46
C GLY A 39 -4.28 -5.72 -13.12
N PRO A 40 -4.91 -4.73 -12.48
CA PRO A 40 -6.05 -4.02 -13.06
C PRO A 40 -5.65 -3.36 -14.38
N ALA A 41 -6.56 -3.39 -15.36
CA ALA A 41 -6.43 -2.61 -16.58
C ALA A 41 -6.54 -1.10 -16.24
N PRO A 42 -5.87 -0.22 -17.00
CA PRO A 42 -6.06 1.22 -16.84
C PRO A 42 -7.51 1.61 -17.12
N LEU A 43 -7.97 2.69 -16.49
CA LEU A 43 -9.27 3.28 -16.85
C LEU A 43 -9.28 3.70 -18.32
N SER A 44 -10.44 3.53 -18.95
CA SER A 44 -10.74 4.00 -20.30
C SER A 44 -11.58 5.27 -20.26
N ASP A 45 -11.75 5.90 -21.42
CA ASP A 45 -12.65 7.06 -21.57
C ASP A 45 -14.14 6.68 -21.48
N ALA A 46 -14.45 5.37 -21.55
CA ALA A 46 -15.81 4.86 -21.41
C ALA A 46 -16.20 4.62 -19.94
N ASP A 47 -15.24 4.65 -19.01
CA ASP A 47 -15.49 4.47 -17.59
C ASP A 47 -16.08 5.74 -16.96
N SER A 48 -16.98 5.56 -15.99
CA SER A 48 -17.69 6.69 -15.37
C SER A 48 -16.77 7.62 -14.58
N ASP A 49 -17.08 8.92 -14.60
CA ASP A 49 -16.37 9.93 -13.80
C ASP A 49 -16.39 9.61 -12.30
N SER A 50 -17.50 9.07 -11.79
CA SER A 50 -17.59 8.65 -10.38
C SER A 50 -16.60 7.54 -10.03
N LEU A 51 -16.36 6.58 -10.93
CA LEU A 51 -15.34 5.56 -10.72
C LEU A 51 -13.94 6.20 -10.70
N ARG A 52 -13.68 7.15 -11.61
CA ARG A 52 -12.42 7.89 -11.65
C ARG A 52 -12.16 8.67 -10.36
N GLU A 53 -13.18 9.35 -9.83
CA GLU A 53 -13.10 10.08 -8.56
C GLU A 53 -12.83 9.15 -7.37
N ILE A 54 -13.52 8.00 -7.30
CA ILE A 54 -13.28 6.99 -6.25
C ILE A 54 -11.84 6.49 -6.31
N LEU A 55 -11.36 6.12 -7.50
CA LEU A 55 -10.01 5.60 -7.64
C LEU A 55 -8.93 6.67 -7.40
N ALA A 56 -9.18 7.93 -7.77
CA ALA A 56 -8.35 9.07 -7.42
C ALA A 56 -8.25 9.27 -5.90
N HIS A 57 -9.37 9.16 -5.19
CA HIS A 57 -9.39 9.22 -3.74
C HIS A 57 -8.59 8.07 -3.10
N LEU A 58 -8.75 6.84 -3.59
CA LEU A 58 -7.99 5.68 -3.12
C LEU A 58 -6.49 5.83 -3.38
N CYS A 59 -6.09 6.40 -4.51
CA CYS A 59 -4.69 6.69 -4.79
C CYS A 59 -4.12 7.72 -3.80
N ALA A 60 -4.87 8.79 -3.52
CA ALA A 60 -4.46 9.78 -2.54
C ALA A 60 -4.30 9.19 -1.12
N LEU A 61 -5.17 8.24 -0.74
CA LEU A 61 -5.02 7.50 0.53
C LEU A 61 -3.75 6.65 0.53
N GLY A 62 -3.48 5.91 -0.55
CA GLY A 62 -2.27 5.09 -0.67
C GLY A 62 -0.98 5.92 -0.60
N GLU A 63 -0.95 7.09 -1.25
CA GLU A 63 0.18 8.02 -1.16
C GLU A 63 0.39 8.53 0.25
N LYS A 64 -0.68 9.01 0.88
CA LYS A 64 -0.65 9.54 2.24
C LYS A 64 -0.18 8.48 3.24
N ASP A 65 -0.66 7.25 3.13
CA ASP A 65 -0.24 6.16 4.02
C ASP A 65 1.21 5.73 3.77
N LEU A 66 1.69 5.72 2.51
CA LEU A 66 3.10 5.49 2.19
C LEU A 66 4.01 6.59 2.75
N ASP A 67 3.62 7.86 2.61
CA ASP A 67 4.39 8.99 3.13
C ASP A 67 4.49 8.94 4.66
N GLN A 68 3.40 8.56 5.34
CA GLN A 68 3.41 8.34 6.78
C GLN A 68 4.29 7.16 7.20
N ALA A 69 4.28 6.06 6.45
CA ALA A 69 5.12 4.89 6.74
C ALA A 69 6.62 5.22 6.57
N LEU A 70 6.98 5.97 5.52
CA LEU A 70 8.35 6.41 5.28
C LEU A 70 8.84 7.37 6.37
N ALA A 71 8.02 8.36 6.76
CA ALA A 71 8.36 9.27 7.84
C ALA A 71 8.54 8.54 9.19
N LEU A 72 7.70 7.53 9.46
CA LEU A 72 7.87 6.69 10.64
C LEU A 72 9.15 5.85 10.59
N ALA A 73 9.46 5.25 9.43
CA ALA A 73 10.68 4.47 9.25
C ALA A 73 11.95 5.33 9.45
N GLU A 74 11.95 6.55 8.93
CA GLU A 74 13.02 7.53 9.16
C GLU A 74 13.19 7.85 10.65
N ALA A 75 12.08 8.13 11.36
CA ALA A 75 12.11 8.43 12.80
C ALA A 75 12.61 7.24 13.64
N LEU A 76 12.40 6.01 13.19
CA LEU A 76 12.84 4.78 13.85
C LEU A 76 14.23 4.31 13.41
N GLY A 77 14.84 4.93 12.39
CA GLY A 77 16.11 4.50 11.81
C GLY A 77 16.04 3.12 11.14
N VAL A 78 14.91 2.80 10.49
CA VAL A 78 14.68 1.52 9.80
C VAL A 78 14.76 1.73 8.29
N ASP A 79 15.61 0.94 7.62
CA ASP A 79 15.70 0.96 6.15
C ASP A 79 14.49 0.26 5.51
N VAL A 80 13.82 0.95 4.58
CA VAL A 80 12.61 0.47 3.88
C VAL A 80 12.66 0.68 2.36
N PRO A 81 13.67 0.10 1.67
CA PRO A 81 13.93 0.37 0.25
C PRO A 81 12.78 -0.03 -0.70
N VAL A 82 11.96 -1.03 -0.35
CA VAL A 82 10.77 -1.41 -1.12
C VAL A 82 9.68 -0.37 -0.97
N ALA A 83 9.42 0.13 0.24
CA ALA A 83 8.48 1.23 0.46
C ALA A 83 8.90 2.51 -0.29
N GLU A 84 10.19 2.86 -0.26
CA GLU A 84 10.73 4.01 -1.01
C GLU A 84 10.54 3.86 -2.52
N THR A 85 10.85 2.67 -3.05
CA THR A 85 10.69 2.37 -4.48
C THR A 85 9.22 2.38 -4.88
N THR A 86 8.35 1.84 -4.02
CA THR A 86 6.90 1.85 -4.21
C THR A 86 6.40 3.29 -4.28
N ARG A 87 6.78 4.15 -3.33
CA ARG A 87 6.38 5.56 -3.33
C ARG A 87 6.83 6.29 -4.60
N ARG A 88 8.09 6.11 -5.01
CA ARG A 88 8.66 6.72 -6.23
C ARG A 88 7.96 6.26 -7.52
N THR A 89 7.42 5.05 -7.54
CA THR A 89 6.79 4.46 -8.73
C THR A 89 5.26 4.42 -8.65
N PHE A 90 4.67 4.92 -7.57
CA PHE A 90 3.26 4.76 -7.24
C PHE A 90 2.33 5.13 -8.41
N HIS A 91 2.45 6.34 -8.95
CA HIS A 91 1.62 6.79 -10.09
C HIS A 91 1.89 6.10 -11.42
N ARG A 92 3.04 5.43 -11.57
CA ARG A 92 3.30 4.63 -12.78
C ARG A 92 2.47 3.35 -12.78
N VAL A 93 2.14 2.85 -11.59
CA VAL A 93 1.35 1.64 -11.35
C VAL A 93 -0.13 1.99 -11.20
N ALA A 94 -0.45 3.03 -10.43
CA ALA A 94 -1.79 3.61 -10.31
C ALA A 94 -2.14 4.43 -11.57
N ARG A 95 -2.46 3.73 -12.65
CA ARG A 95 -2.85 4.34 -13.94
C ARG A 95 -4.33 4.72 -13.90
N LEU A 96 -4.61 5.89 -13.31
CA LEU A 96 -5.91 6.56 -13.37
C LEU A 96 -6.07 7.38 -14.65
#